data_AF-A0A645EPJ9-F1
#
_entry.id   AF-A0A645EPJ9-F1
#
_cell.length_a   1.000
_cell.length_b   1.000
_cell.length_c   1.000
_cell.angle_alpha   90.00
_cell.angle_beta   90.00
_cell.angle_gamma   90.00
#
_symmetry.space_group_name_H-M   'P 1'
#
loop_
_entity.id
_entity.type
_entity.pdbx_description
1 polymer ?
#
loop_
_entity_poly.entity_id
_entity_poly.type
_entity_poly.pdbx_seq_one_letter_code
_entity_poly.pdbx_strand_id
1 'polypeptide(L)'
;MIKAYFNEIEKNYTVNYVDEDIPLGTGGGLSLLKGKINSTFILSNCDILIEYDYEKIFKFHKDNNNLITMVCSLKTIRIPYGVVEISKNGEIEEMKEKAILSFFTNTGMYIVEPKVIKELNENEFIGFPDIIEKYKRYGEKVGVYPISENNWLDMGQIDEMEEMRRRLEKDE
;
A
#
# COMPACT_ATOMS: atom_id res chain seq x y z
N MET A 1 13.96 -16.56 -12.34
CA MET A 1 13.38 -15.64 -13.33
C MET A 1 13.69 -14.18 -13.00
N ILE A 2 13.22 -13.61 -11.87
CA ILE A 2 13.49 -12.22 -11.49
C ILE A 2 15.01 -11.90 -11.44
N LYS A 3 15.78 -12.69 -10.69
CA LYS A 3 17.25 -12.51 -10.61
C LYS A 3 17.92 -12.58 -11.98
N ALA A 4 17.47 -13.47 -12.86
CA ALA A 4 18.05 -13.63 -14.20
C ALA A 4 17.77 -12.38 -15.05
N TYR A 5 16.51 -11.96 -15.14
CA TYR A 5 16.11 -10.76 -15.86
C TYR A 5 16.91 -9.53 -15.44
N PHE A 6 16.93 -9.24 -14.13
CA PHE A 6 17.62 -8.05 -13.64
C PHE A 6 19.14 -8.16 -13.73
N ASN A 7 19.74 -9.35 -13.80
CA ASN A 7 21.20 -9.48 -13.95
C ASN A 7 21.67 -9.34 -15.39
N GLU A 8 20.79 -9.50 -16.37
CA GLU A 8 21.11 -9.40 -17.80
C GLU A 8 20.91 -7.98 -18.37
N ILE A 9 20.12 -7.13 -17.70
CA ILE A 9 19.90 -5.75 -18.13
C ILE A 9 21.03 -4.82 -17.65
N GLU A 10 21.42 -3.88 -18.51
CA GLU A 10 22.30 -2.78 -18.13
C GLU A 10 21.51 -1.76 -17.29
N LYS A 11 22.07 -1.37 -16.14
CA LYS A 11 21.34 -0.60 -15.12
C LYS A 11 22.25 0.36 -14.38
N ASN A 12 21.71 1.55 -14.09
CA ASN A 12 22.37 2.61 -13.32
C ASN A 12 22.03 2.56 -11.82
N TYR A 13 21.49 1.42 -11.35
CA TYR A 13 21.09 1.19 -9.96
C TYR A 13 21.51 -0.20 -9.48
N THR A 14 21.61 -0.37 -8.16
CA THR A 14 21.93 -1.65 -7.52
C THR A 14 20.66 -2.42 -7.20
N VAL A 15 20.66 -3.72 -7.47
CA VAL A 15 19.58 -4.63 -7.07
C VAL A 15 20.14 -5.63 -6.07
N ASN A 16 19.52 -5.69 -4.90
CA ASN A 16 19.82 -6.70 -3.89
C ASN A 16 18.64 -7.66 -3.80
N TYR A 17 18.92 -8.93 -3.55
CA TYR A 17 17.91 -9.95 -3.39
C TYR A 17 18.00 -10.54 -1.99
N VAL A 18 16.84 -10.87 -1.46
CA VAL A 18 16.71 -11.64 -0.23
C VAL A 18 15.73 -12.76 -0.55
N ASP A 19 16.13 -13.98 -0.23
CA ASP A 19 15.29 -15.14 -0.36
C ASP A 19 14.62 -15.40 0.99
N GLU A 20 13.34 -15.66 0.93
CA GLU A 20 12.50 -16.00 2.07
C GLU A 20 12.31 -17.52 2.08
N ASP A 21 12.87 -18.20 3.09
CA ASP A 21 12.86 -19.67 3.17
C ASP A 21 11.48 -20.24 3.53
N ILE A 22 10.68 -19.48 4.28
CA ILE A 22 9.31 -19.79 4.68
C ILE A 22 8.43 -18.56 4.49
N PRO A 23 7.14 -18.67 4.14
CA PRO A 23 6.28 -17.50 4.04
C PRO A 23 6.20 -16.75 5.39
N LEU A 24 6.52 -15.46 5.40
CA LEU A 24 6.44 -14.55 6.56
C LEU A 24 5.38 -13.47 6.36
N GLY A 25 4.58 -13.55 5.29
CA GLY A 25 3.55 -12.57 4.95
C GLY A 25 4.13 -11.29 4.34
N THR A 26 3.27 -10.30 4.10
CA THR A 26 3.64 -9.07 3.39
C THR A 26 4.53 -8.12 4.19
N GLY A 27 4.64 -8.33 5.51
CA GLY A 27 5.45 -7.52 6.40
C GLY A 27 6.63 -8.27 7.02
N GLY A 28 6.48 -9.56 7.33
CA GLY A 28 7.49 -10.33 8.07
C GLY A 28 8.83 -10.46 7.34
N GLY A 29 8.83 -10.54 6.01
CA GLY A 29 10.04 -10.59 5.18
C GLY A 29 10.97 -9.38 5.36
N LEU A 30 10.46 -8.24 5.83
CA LEU A 30 11.27 -7.07 6.15
C LEU A 30 12.29 -7.34 7.26
N SER A 31 12.02 -8.30 8.15
CA SER A 31 12.97 -8.70 9.21
C SER A 31 14.32 -9.17 8.64
N LEU A 32 14.34 -9.75 7.44
CA LEU A 32 15.54 -10.20 6.73
C LEU A 32 16.43 -9.04 6.22
N LEU A 33 15.92 -7.81 6.29
CA LEU A 33 16.59 -6.58 5.90
C LEU A 33 17.19 -5.82 7.09
N LYS A 34 17.11 -6.37 8.30
CA LYS A 34 17.76 -5.78 9.49
C LYS A 34 19.24 -5.48 9.25
N GLY A 35 19.65 -4.27 9.62
CA GLY A 35 21.02 -3.77 9.44
C GLY A 35 21.38 -3.36 8.00
N LYS A 36 20.56 -3.71 6.99
CA LYS A 36 20.81 -3.38 5.58
C LYS A 36 20.16 -2.06 5.16
N ILE A 37 19.00 -1.74 5.73
CA ILE A 37 18.25 -0.50 5.44
C ILE A 37 18.32 0.43 6.66
N ASN A 38 19.00 1.57 6.49
CA ASN A 38 19.28 2.52 7.57
C ASN A 38 18.67 3.92 7.32
N SER A 39 17.97 4.08 6.20
CA SER A 39 17.25 5.29 5.83
C SER A 39 15.79 4.96 5.58
N THR A 40 14.96 5.99 5.55
CA THR A 40 13.57 5.90 5.10
C THR A 40 13.51 5.31 3.71
N PHE A 41 12.54 4.46 3.47
CA PHE A 41 12.42 3.71 2.23
C PHE A 41 10.97 3.61 1.78
N ILE A 42 10.80 3.31 0.50
CA ILE A 42 9.52 2.96 -0.08
C ILE A 42 9.37 1.44 0.00
N LEU A 43 8.25 0.99 0.53
CA LEU A 43 7.80 -0.39 0.44
C LEU A 43 6.63 -0.44 -0.53
N SER A 44 6.65 -1.37 -1.47
CA SER A 44 5.57 -1.57 -2.43
C SER A 44 5.36 -3.05 -2.66
N ASN A 45 4.11 -3.46 -2.80
CA ASN A 45 3.80 -4.73 -3.44
C ASN A 45 4.30 -4.72 -4.90
N CYS A 46 4.48 -5.91 -5.47
CA CYS A 46 5.05 -6.08 -6.82
C CYS A 46 4.02 -6.11 -7.95
N ASP A 47 2.74 -6.16 -7.61
CA ASP A 47 1.59 -6.25 -8.52
C ASP A 47 0.82 -4.93 -8.64
N ILE A 48 1.36 -3.83 -8.13
CA ILE A 48 0.72 -2.51 -8.19
C ILE A 48 1.56 -1.51 -8.98
N LEU A 49 0.89 -0.54 -9.58
CA LEU A 49 1.50 0.67 -10.12
C LEU A 49 0.83 1.90 -9.52
N ILE A 50 1.65 2.85 -9.08
CA ILE A 50 1.20 4.15 -8.54
C ILE A 50 1.72 5.24 -9.45
N GLU A 51 0.81 5.85 -10.21
CA GLU A 51 1.12 6.93 -11.16
C GLU A 51 1.01 8.28 -10.46
N TYR A 52 1.94 8.53 -9.53
CA TYR A 52 1.93 9.76 -8.73
C TYR A 52 3.35 10.29 -8.52
N ASP A 53 3.45 11.52 -8.01
CA ASP A 53 4.71 12.17 -7.66
C ASP A 53 5.26 11.61 -6.32
N TYR A 54 6.22 10.69 -6.42
CA TYR A 54 6.85 10.02 -5.27
C TYR A 54 7.59 10.99 -4.35
N GLU A 55 8.13 12.10 -4.89
CA GLU A 55 8.80 13.12 -4.10
C GLU A 55 7.81 13.82 -3.16
N LYS A 56 6.59 14.11 -3.63
CA LYS A 56 5.53 14.68 -2.78
C LYS A 56 5.11 13.73 -1.67
N ILE A 57 4.95 12.44 -1.96
CA ILE A 57 4.57 11.43 -0.95
C ILE A 57 5.68 11.34 0.11
N PHE A 58 6.94 11.27 -0.33
CA PHE A 58 8.09 11.20 0.58
C PHE A 58 8.25 12.47 1.42
N LYS A 59 8.10 13.65 0.81
CA LYS A 59 8.12 14.93 1.52
C LYS A 59 7.01 15.02 2.56
N PHE A 60 5.78 14.64 2.20
CA PHE A 60 4.67 14.59 3.16
C PHE A 60 4.99 13.70 4.36
N HIS A 61 5.56 12.51 4.12
CA HIS A 61 5.96 11.60 5.19
C HIS A 61 6.96 12.27 6.16
N LYS A 62 7.97 12.95 5.61
CA LYS A 62 8.98 13.69 6.39
C LYS A 62 8.44 14.89 7.12
N ASP A 63 7.70 15.76 6.44
CA ASP A 63 7.13 16.98 7.03
C ASP A 63 6.17 16.65 8.18
N ASN A 64 5.50 15.49 8.11
CA ASN A 64 4.62 15.02 9.17
C ASN A 64 5.33 14.20 10.25
N ASN A 65 6.61 13.85 10.14
CA ASN A 65 7.29 12.94 11.06
C ASN A 65 6.52 11.63 11.29
N ASN A 66 5.97 11.06 10.21
CA ASN A 66 5.26 9.79 10.28
C ASN A 66 6.28 8.64 10.42
N LEU A 67 6.02 7.65 11.28
CA LEU A 67 6.77 6.39 11.29
C LEU A 67 6.48 5.59 10.01
N ILE A 68 5.20 5.56 9.63
CA ILE A 68 4.69 4.93 8.41
C ILE A 68 3.73 5.90 7.75
N THR A 69 3.85 6.08 6.44
CA THR A 69 2.81 6.70 5.61
C THR A 69 2.26 5.67 4.66
N MET A 70 0.99 5.34 4.82
CA MET A 70 0.25 4.47 3.91
C MET A 70 -0.27 5.31 2.74
N VAL A 71 0.02 4.89 1.51
CA VAL A 71 -0.62 5.47 0.33
C VAL A 71 -1.99 4.81 0.21
N CYS A 72 -3.04 5.63 0.16
CA CYS A 72 -4.41 5.14 0.04
C CYS A 72 -5.09 5.74 -1.18
N SER A 73 -5.82 4.91 -1.90
CA SER A 73 -6.63 5.35 -3.02
C SER A 73 -8.06 5.66 -2.56
N LEU A 74 -8.63 6.78 -3.01
CA LEU A 74 -10.01 7.14 -2.69
C LEU A 74 -10.96 6.46 -3.68
N LYS A 75 -11.59 5.38 -3.23
CA LYS A 75 -12.59 4.63 -4.01
C LYS A 75 -13.99 5.14 -3.74
N THR A 76 -14.77 5.31 -4.80
CA THR A 76 -16.14 5.83 -4.71
C THR A 76 -17.14 4.85 -5.32
N ILE A 77 -18.05 4.33 -4.50
CA ILE A 77 -19.14 3.46 -4.96
C ILE A 77 -20.43 4.27 -4.99
N ARG A 78 -21.07 4.29 -6.16
CA ARG A 78 -22.42 4.81 -6.33
C ARG A 78 -23.42 3.68 -6.27
N ILE A 79 -24.32 3.73 -5.29
CA ILE A 79 -25.40 2.76 -5.17
C ILE A 79 -26.60 3.32 -5.96
N PRO A 80 -27.10 2.66 -7.02
CA PRO A 80 -28.18 3.21 -7.85
C PRO A 80 -29.58 3.06 -7.23
N TYR A 81 -29.66 2.76 -5.93
CA TYR A 81 -30.87 2.49 -5.15
C TYR A 81 -30.87 3.30 -3.84
N GLY A 82 -32.02 3.33 -3.17
CA GLY A 82 -32.12 3.80 -1.78
C GLY A 82 -31.37 2.90 -0.81
N VAL A 83 -30.45 3.48 -0.05
CA VAL A 83 -29.76 2.82 1.07
C VAL A 83 -30.48 3.19 2.36
N VAL A 84 -30.82 2.18 3.17
CA VAL A 84 -31.48 2.36 4.47
C VAL A 84 -30.48 1.98 5.56
N GLU A 85 -30.16 2.93 6.44
CA GLU A 85 -29.39 2.67 7.65
C GLU A 85 -30.37 2.27 8.77
N ILE A 86 -30.12 1.11 9.38
CA ILE A 86 -31.00 0.53 10.41
C ILE A 86 -30.28 0.64 11.76
N SER A 87 -30.96 1.25 12.73
CA SER A 87 -30.46 1.35 14.10
C SER A 87 -30.39 -0.02 14.78
N LYS A 88 -29.69 -0.10 15.93
CA LYS A 88 -29.62 -1.34 16.74
C LYS A 88 -30.97 -1.90 17.17
N ASN A 89 -32.02 -1.06 17.19
CA ASN A 89 -33.37 -1.44 17.62
C ASN A 89 -34.27 -1.87 16.44
N GLY A 90 -33.74 -1.92 15.21
CA GLY A 90 -34.51 -2.30 14.01
C GLY A 90 -35.33 -1.17 13.40
N GLU A 91 -35.17 0.07 13.90
CA GLU A 91 -35.83 1.26 13.34
C GLU A 91 -34.97 1.89 12.25
N ILE A 92 -35.61 2.51 11.25
CA ILE A 92 -34.93 3.27 10.20
C ILE A 92 -34.27 4.50 10.81
N GLU A 93 -32.95 4.61 10.67
CA GLU A 93 -32.17 5.76 11.13
C GLU A 93 -32.03 6.81 10.03
N GLU A 94 -31.69 6.37 8.81
CA GLU A 94 -31.54 7.26 7.66
C GLU A 94 -31.89 6.54 6.34
N MET A 95 -32.39 7.28 5.36
CA MET A 95 -32.63 6.79 4.01
C MET A 95 -31.96 7.73 3.00
N LYS A 96 -31.05 7.19 2.19
CA LYS A 96 -30.29 7.93 1.18
C LYS A 96 -30.57 7.37 -0.21
N GLU A 97 -31.22 8.15 -1.05
CA GLU A 97 -31.39 7.82 -2.47
C GLU A 97 -30.10 8.06 -3.26
N LYS A 98 -29.75 7.11 -4.14
CA LYS A 98 -28.57 7.17 -5.01
C LYS A 98 -27.28 7.53 -4.26
N ALA A 99 -27.09 6.92 -3.09
CA ALA A 99 -25.99 7.23 -2.19
C ALA A 99 -24.62 7.06 -2.86
N ILE A 100 -23.69 7.94 -2.49
CA ILE A 100 -22.28 7.87 -2.87
C ILE A 100 -21.50 7.56 -1.60
N LEU A 101 -20.83 6.41 -1.58
CA LEU A 101 -19.97 5.99 -0.49
C LEU A 101 -18.51 6.13 -0.93
N SER A 102 -17.72 6.84 -0.15
CA SER A 102 -16.29 7.03 -0.40
C SER A 102 -15.47 6.43 0.72
N PHE A 103 -14.46 5.65 0.36
CA PHE A 103 -13.57 4.99 1.32
C PHE A 103 -12.13 4.99 0.79
N PHE A 104 -11.19 4.97 1.72
CA PHE A 104 -9.77 4.84 1.41
C PHE A 104 -9.38 3.37 1.36
N THR A 105 -8.88 2.91 0.22
CA THR A 105 -8.33 1.57 0.05
C THR A 105 -6.82 1.61 0.20
N ASN A 106 -6.27 0.64 0.91
CA ASN A 106 -4.84 0.43 0.99
C ASN A 106 -4.32 0.04 -0.41
N THR A 107 -3.37 0.79 -0.95
CA THR A 107 -2.81 0.48 -2.27
C THR A 107 -1.72 -0.58 -2.24
N GLY A 108 -1.16 -0.89 -1.07
CA GLY A 108 0.03 -1.73 -0.95
C GLY A 108 1.36 -0.98 -1.11
N MET A 109 1.33 0.36 -1.19
CA MET A 109 2.52 1.22 -1.15
C MET A 109 2.62 2.02 0.15
N TYR A 110 3.83 2.10 0.69
CA TYR A 110 4.13 2.73 1.96
C TYR A 110 5.46 3.49 1.92
N ILE A 111 5.56 4.57 2.68
CA ILE A 111 6.84 5.18 3.08
C ILE A 111 7.09 4.79 4.53
N VAL A 112 8.27 4.25 4.82
CA VAL A 112 8.56 3.55 6.07
C VAL A 112 9.89 4.00 6.64
N GLU A 113 9.92 4.29 7.94
CA GLU A 113 11.16 4.57 8.66
C GLU A 113 11.90 3.27 9.03
N PRO A 114 13.25 3.27 9.05
CA PRO A 114 14.06 2.06 9.29
C PRO A 114 13.87 1.48 10.70
N LYS A 115 13.33 2.26 11.65
CA LYS A 115 12.92 1.78 12.98
C LYS A 115 11.97 0.58 12.87
N VAL A 116 11.06 0.60 11.88
CA VAL A 116 10.10 -0.48 11.66
C VAL A 116 10.82 -1.81 11.46
N ILE A 117 11.81 -1.86 10.57
CA ILE A 117 12.61 -3.07 10.30
C ILE A 117 13.37 -3.53 11.54
N LYS A 118 13.97 -2.59 12.28
CA LYS A 118 14.81 -2.90 13.46
C LYS A 118 14.03 -3.62 14.56
N GLU A 119 12.76 -3.29 14.73
CA GLU A 119 11.89 -3.78 15.81
C GLU A 119 11.02 -4.99 15.41
N LEU A 120 11.08 -5.45 14.16
CA LEU A 120 10.37 -6.67 13.75
C LEU A 120 11.00 -7.90 14.39
N ASN A 121 10.17 -8.90 14.72
CA ASN A 121 10.70 -10.21 15.09
C ASN A 121 11.16 -10.94 13.83
N GLU A 122 12.18 -11.78 13.98
CA GLU A 122 12.62 -12.65 12.89
C GLU A 122 11.71 -13.87 12.81
N ASN A 123 11.49 -14.36 11.59
CA ASN A 123 10.67 -15.55 11.30
C ASN A 123 9.21 -15.47 11.80
N GLU A 124 8.67 -14.26 11.94
CA GLU A 124 7.27 -14.02 12.29
C GLU A 124 6.42 -13.86 11.03
N PHE A 125 5.36 -14.66 10.91
CA PHE A 125 4.34 -14.45 9.87
C PHE A 125 3.46 -13.25 10.26
N ILE A 126 3.59 -12.14 9.53
CA ILE A 126 2.84 -10.92 9.81
C ILE A 126 2.60 -10.12 8.53
N GLY A 127 1.37 -9.63 8.36
CA GLY A 127 1.03 -8.70 7.29
C GLY A 127 1.49 -7.28 7.62
N PHE A 128 1.82 -6.48 6.59
CA PHE A 128 2.14 -5.08 6.81
C PHE A 128 1.00 -4.26 7.45
N PRO A 129 -0.30 -4.51 7.17
CA PRO A 129 -1.41 -3.89 7.91
C PRO A 129 -1.38 -4.17 9.43
N ASP A 130 -1.02 -5.39 9.83
CA ASP A 130 -0.91 -5.76 11.25
C ASP A 130 0.26 -5.04 11.94
N ILE A 131 1.38 -4.85 11.22
CA ILE A 131 2.50 -4.01 11.67
C ILE A 131 2.03 -2.57 11.91
N ILE A 132 1.24 -2.01 10.99
CA ILE A 132 0.67 -0.67 11.14
C ILE A 132 -0.22 -0.59 12.38
N GLU A 133 -1.11 -1.57 12.59
CA GLU A 133 -1.95 -1.62 13.78
C GLU A 133 -1.13 -1.68 15.08
N LYS A 134 -0.09 -2.51 15.11
CA LYS A 134 0.84 -2.62 16.25
C LYS A 134 1.44 -1.27 16.60
N TYR A 135 1.99 -0.54 15.61
CA TYR A 135 2.59 0.77 15.86
C TYR A 135 1.56 1.84 16.26
N LYS A 136 0.36 1.81 15.69
CA LYS A 136 -0.75 2.68 16.14
C LYS A 136 -1.07 2.43 17.62
N ARG A 137 -1.11 1.17 18.07
CA ARG A 137 -1.34 0.82 19.49
C ARG A 137 -0.21 1.29 20.41
N TYR A 138 1.02 1.39 19.89
CA TYR A 138 2.17 1.95 20.61
C TYR A 138 2.22 3.48 20.62
N GLY A 139 1.23 4.15 20.01
CA GLY A 139 1.16 5.61 19.95
C GLY A 139 2.08 6.23 18.90
N GLU A 140 2.64 5.43 18.00
CA GLU A 140 3.46 5.93 16.90
C GLU A 140 2.59 6.60 15.83
N LYS A 141 3.18 7.59 15.15
CA LYS A 141 2.45 8.34 14.12
C LYS A 141 2.38 7.55 12.81
N VAL A 142 1.19 7.11 12.43
CA VAL A 142 0.92 6.51 11.13
C VAL A 142 0.01 7.44 10.33
N GLY A 143 0.52 7.95 9.22
CA GLY A 143 -0.19 8.87 8.33
C GLY A 143 -0.77 8.19 7.11
N VAL A 144 -1.71 8.88 6.45
CA VAL A 144 -2.29 8.47 5.16
C VAL A 144 -1.96 9.55 4.14
N TYR A 145 -1.44 9.14 2.98
CA TYR A 145 -1.32 9.98 1.80
C TYR A 145 -2.40 9.58 0.79
N PRO A 146 -3.44 10.41 0.58
CA PRO A 146 -4.51 10.08 -0.34
C PRO A 146 -4.13 10.33 -1.80
N ILE A 147 -4.48 9.40 -2.68
CA ILE A 147 -4.39 9.54 -4.14
C ILE A 147 -5.75 9.28 -4.78
N SER A 148 -5.91 9.71 -6.03
CA SER A 148 -7.11 9.39 -6.83
C SER A 148 -7.12 7.91 -7.20
N GLU A 149 -8.33 7.34 -7.34
CA GLU A 149 -8.53 6.00 -7.92
C GLU A 149 -7.81 5.80 -9.24
N ASN A 150 -7.76 6.83 -10.09
CA ASN A 150 -7.10 6.74 -11.40
C ASN A 150 -5.57 6.60 -11.34
N ASN A 151 -4.95 6.93 -10.20
CA ASN A 151 -3.50 6.85 -10.00
C ASN A 151 -3.04 5.53 -9.37
N TRP A 152 -3.96 4.58 -9.13
CA TRP A 152 -3.66 3.26 -8.61
C TRP A 152 -4.15 2.20 -9.58
N LEU A 153 -3.24 1.32 -9.99
CA LEU A 153 -3.52 0.18 -10.85
C LEU A 153 -3.10 -1.09 -10.10
N ASP A 154 -4.01 -2.03 -9.91
CA ASP A 154 -3.76 -3.32 -9.24
C ASP A 154 -3.86 -4.46 -10.26
N MET A 155 -2.73 -5.10 -10.57
CA MET A 155 -2.66 -6.21 -11.52
C MET A 155 -3.23 -7.53 -10.98
N GLY A 156 -3.59 -7.59 -9.68
CA GLY A 156 -4.20 -8.76 -9.08
C GLY A 156 -5.64 -9.00 -9.52
N GLN A 157 -6.31 -8.00 -10.09
CA GLN A 157 -7.66 -8.11 -10.64
C GLN A 157 -7.60 -8.17 -12.17
N ILE A 158 -8.21 -9.19 -12.77
CA ILE A 158 -8.17 -9.44 -14.22
C ILE A 158 -8.70 -8.23 -15.02
N ASP A 159 -9.80 -7.64 -14.57
CA ASP A 159 -10.42 -6.49 -15.24
C ASP A 159 -9.49 -5.26 -15.21
N GLU A 160 -8.77 -5.04 -14.10
CA GLU A 160 -7.82 -3.93 -13.95
C GLU A 160 -6.54 -4.17 -14.75
N MET A 161 -6.08 -5.42 -14.85
CA MET A 161 -4.93 -5.80 -15.68
C MET A 161 -5.18 -5.49 -17.17
N GLU A 162 -6.38 -5.77 -17.69
CA GLU A 162 -6.73 -5.42 -19.07
C GLU A 162 -6.74 -3.91 -19.30
N GLU A 163 -7.29 -3.14 -18.36
CA GLU A 163 -7.31 -1.68 -18.45
C GLU A 163 -5.89 -1.10 -18.42
N MET A 164 -5.05 -1.59 -17.51
CA MET A 164 -3.65 -1.18 -17.39
C MET A 164 -2.88 -1.46 -18.68
N ARG A 165 -3.04 -2.64 -19.27
CA ARG A 165 -2.39 -2.98 -20.54
C ARG A 165 -2.78 -1.99 -21.64
N ARG A 166 -4.07 -1.64 -21.75
CA ARG A 166 -4.55 -0.64 -22.73
C ARG A 166 -4.01 0.76 -22.47
N ARG A 167 -3.71 1.14 -21.23
CA ARG A 167 -3.11 2.44 -20.89
C ARG A 167 -1.66 2.48 -21.33
N LEU A 168 -0.87 1.46 -20.98
CA LEU A 168 0.55 1.38 -21.34
C LEU A 168 0.79 1.28 -22.85
N GLU A 169 -0.07 0.57 -23.60
CA GLU A 169 0.02 0.47 -25.07
C GLU A 169 -0.31 1.79 -25.80
N LYS A 170 -0.93 2.78 -25.13
CA LYS A 170 -1.29 4.08 -25.74
C LYS A 170 -0.23 5.16 -25.57
N ASP A 171 0.75 4.94 -24.69
CA ASP A 171 1.84 5.87 -24.41
C ASP A 171 3.12 5.55 -25.22
N GLU A 172 3.05 4.58 -26.15
CA GLU A 172 4.03 4.34 -27.25
C GLU A 172 3.60 5.00 -28.57
#